data_AF-A0A662S6Q4-F1
#
_entry.id   AF-A0A662S6Q4-F1
#
_cell.length_a   1.000
_cell.length_b   1.000
_cell.length_c   1.000
_cell.angle_alpha   90.00
_cell.angle_beta   90.00
_cell.angle_gamma   90.00
#
_symmetry.space_group_name_H-M   'P 1'
#
loop_
_entity.id
_entity.type
_entity.pdbx_description
1 polymer ?
#
loop_
_entity_poly.entity_id
_entity_poly.type
_entity_poly.pdbx_seq_one_letter_code
_entity_poly.pdbx_strand_id
1 'polypeptide(L)'
;MKSLKLTLVTGRTVEQGVEGEHGKLRDEYAEKVAVIELDSEDLGRLGVSAGSPVLVKTAHGEVVLKAIAAKGRHPGIAFAPYSPWVNVVIDSETDGSGMPTYKGIEAEICPTEERVVSLEELIRKHYGLEVDLSKLAGQEVSGGEGGEEQLIKDVVCPFCGCLCDDVEVLVKGGVIVEVRKACAIGSAKFLDHRKERALHPLVRKDGEFVKVSLEEAIEEAAKILANSKYPLLYGWSSTSIEANELGIELAELLGGVIDNTTSVCHGPTVLGVQGVGTVRATLGQIRNRADLIIYWGSNPLNAHLRHLMRYSALARGVFIKGRKDRKVVVVDVRETPAAKMADLFIRVKPGQDYELISALRMAVRELDIEAKEVAGVPVEKIYELAEIMRTAKFGAVFFGVGVTMSPGKDETIENIIRLVQDLNEWTKFVLCPMRGHFNVTGACNVSLWMTGYAFGVDYMRKFPRHDPAIWTVTELLSNGDVDAALIVASDPLAHLPKEAAENLAKIPVVVVDPKFNVTATIAQVFIPSSFVGIEKEGSAYRMDGVSLRMKKVVDPPEGVLSDEEILSLLLEKVRELRGA
;
A
#
# COMPACT_ATOMS: atom_id res chain seq x y z
N MET A 1 -10.02 35.41 5.51
CA MET A 1 -9.41 34.64 4.40
C MET A 1 -10.51 33.84 3.72
N LYS A 2 -10.44 33.64 2.41
CA LYS A 2 -11.36 32.70 1.74
C LYS A 2 -10.95 31.29 2.18
N SER A 3 -11.86 30.52 2.76
CA SER A 3 -11.65 29.11 3.04
C SER A 3 -12.77 28.29 2.39
N LEU A 4 -12.44 27.05 2.03
CA LEU A 4 -13.41 26.08 1.53
C LEU A 4 -13.36 24.83 2.40
N LYS A 5 -14.55 24.33 2.76
CA LYS A 5 -14.71 22.99 3.29
C LYS A 5 -14.81 21.99 2.14
N LEU A 6 -13.85 21.08 2.04
CA LEU A 6 -13.80 20.01 1.05
C LEU A 6 -13.63 18.66 1.75
N THR A 7 -13.96 17.58 1.07
CA THR A 7 -13.68 16.23 1.54
C THR A 7 -12.28 15.81 1.10
N LEU A 8 -11.38 15.58 2.06
CA LEU A 8 -10.04 15.05 1.84
C LEU A 8 -10.11 13.54 1.57
N VAL A 9 -9.49 13.13 0.47
CA VAL A 9 -9.26 11.73 0.12
C VAL A 9 -7.79 11.53 -0.25
N THR A 10 -7.19 10.45 0.24
CA THR A 10 -5.79 10.15 -0.11
C THR A 10 -5.67 8.98 -1.09
N GLY A 11 -4.50 8.78 -1.66
CA GLY A 11 -4.22 7.61 -2.49
C GLY A 11 -2.85 7.68 -3.16
N ARG A 12 -2.59 6.75 -4.08
CA ARG A 12 -1.32 6.70 -4.81
C ARG A 12 -1.40 7.39 -6.17
N THR A 13 -0.28 7.97 -6.60
CA THR A 13 -0.07 8.49 -7.95
C THR A 13 1.08 7.75 -8.65
N VAL A 14 1.13 7.84 -9.98
CA VAL A 14 2.22 7.24 -10.76
C VAL A 14 3.54 7.94 -10.47
N GLU A 15 3.53 9.29 -10.41
CA GLU A 15 4.74 10.07 -10.14
C GLU A 15 5.29 9.77 -8.74
N GLN A 16 4.41 9.64 -7.73
CA GLN A 16 4.82 9.17 -6.40
C GLN A 16 5.51 7.81 -6.45
N GLY A 17 4.92 6.86 -7.18
CA GLY A 17 5.47 5.50 -7.29
C GLY A 17 6.85 5.49 -7.94
N VAL A 18 7.05 6.27 -9.00
CA VAL A 18 8.33 6.38 -9.71
C VAL A 18 9.39 7.06 -8.85
N GLU A 19 9.11 8.26 -8.32
CA GLU A 19 10.07 8.98 -7.47
C GLU A 19 10.37 8.24 -6.16
N GLY A 20 9.41 7.46 -5.65
CA GLY A 20 9.64 6.61 -4.50
C GLY A 20 10.73 5.55 -4.74
N GLU A 21 10.80 4.99 -5.96
CA GLU A 21 11.87 4.06 -6.34
C GLU A 21 13.20 4.80 -6.57
N HIS A 22 13.18 6.07 -6.96
CA HIS A 22 14.38 6.89 -7.04
C HIS A 22 14.97 7.26 -5.67
N GLY A 23 14.13 7.32 -4.62
CA GLY A 23 14.53 7.58 -3.24
C GLY A 23 13.58 8.54 -2.52
N LYS A 24 13.03 8.11 -1.38
CA LYS A 24 12.00 8.86 -0.64
C LYS A 24 12.53 10.05 0.19
N LEU A 25 13.83 10.09 0.44
CA LEU A 25 14.46 11.17 1.23
C LEU A 25 14.83 12.38 0.37
N ARG A 26 14.57 12.31 -0.94
CA ARG A 26 14.93 13.35 -1.91
C ARG A 26 13.85 14.42 -2.03
N ASP A 27 14.27 15.63 -2.36
CA ASP A 27 13.37 16.76 -2.61
C ASP A 27 12.44 16.49 -3.80
N GLU A 28 12.90 15.79 -4.84
CA GLU A 28 12.05 15.47 -6.00
C GLU A 28 10.88 14.55 -5.63
N TYR A 29 11.08 13.65 -4.65
CA TYR A 29 9.97 12.87 -4.10
C TYR A 29 9.00 13.77 -3.33
N ALA A 30 9.50 14.64 -2.46
CA ALA A 30 8.71 15.60 -1.70
C ALA A 30 7.85 16.49 -2.62
N GLU A 31 8.40 16.96 -3.73
CA GLU A 31 7.67 17.75 -4.74
C GLU A 31 6.47 17.02 -5.35
N LYS A 32 6.48 15.68 -5.40
CA LYS A 32 5.36 14.88 -5.94
C LYS A 32 4.32 14.51 -4.89
N VAL A 33 4.67 14.56 -3.60
CA VAL A 33 3.81 14.01 -2.53
C VAL A 33 3.36 15.04 -1.49
N ALA A 34 4.03 16.19 -1.39
CA ALA A 34 3.62 17.32 -0.57
C ALA A 34 2.71 18.28 -1.35
N VAL A 35 1.72 17.70 -2.04
CA VAL A 35 0.80 18.39 -2.95
C VAL A 35 -0.65 18.04 -2.62
N ILE A 36 -1.56 18.93 -3.00
CA ILE A 36 -3.01 18.72 -2.92
C ILE A 36 -3.66 19.08 -4.25
N GLU A 37 -4.30 18.10 -4.86
CA GLU A 37 -5.02 18.21 -6.12
C GLU A 37 -6.45 18.70 -5.86
N LEU A 38 -6.80 19.83 -6.50
CA LEU A 38 -8.09 20.50 -6.37
C LEU A 38 -8.76 20.65 -7.74
N ASP A 39 -10.09 20.54 -7.78
CA ASP A 39 -10.85 20.84 -9.00
C ASP A 39 -10.62 22.30 -9.42
N SER A 40 -10.58 22.54 -10.73
CA SER A 40 -10.55 23.87 -11.35
C SER A 40 -11.55 24.86 -10.73
N GLU A 41 -12.75 24.40 -10.36
CA GLU A 41 -13.79 25.22 -9.76
C GLU A 41 -13.44 25.61 -8.31
N ASP A 42 -12.89 24.67 -7.53
CA ASP A 42 -12.50 24.92 -6.15
C ASP A 42 -11.26 25.81 -6.06
N LEU A 43 -10.31 25.67 -6.99
CA LEU A 43 -9.20 26.62 -7.16
C LEU A 43 -9.72 28.04 -7.43
N GLY A 44 -10.69 28.19 -8.34
CA GLY A 44 -11.31 29.47 -8.65
C GLY A 44 -12.06 30.08 -7.46
N ARG A 45 -12.78 29.25 -6.70
CA ARG A 45 -13.48 29.66 -5.46
C ARG A 45 -12.50 30.11 -4.37
N LEU A 46 -11.37 29.41 -4.20
CA LEU A 46 -10.29 29.81 -3.30
C LEU A 46 -9.55 31.07 -3.78
N GLY A 47 -9.54 31.33 -5.09
CA GLY A 47 -8.74 32.40 -5.69
C GLY A 47 -7.25 32.08 -5.70
N VAL A 48 -6.90 30.79 -5.82
CA VAL A 48 -5.52 30.28 -5.74
C VAL A 48 -5.11 29.72 -7.10
N SER A 49 -3.88 29.99 -7.52
CA SER A 49 -3.30 29.43 -8.74
C SER A 49 -2.62 28.09 -8.46
N ALA A 50 -2.55 27.22 -9.46
CA ALA A 50 -1.77 25.98 -9.34
C ALA A 50 -0.30 26.33 -9.05
N GLY A 51 0.28 25.65 -8.06
CA GLY A 51 1.62 25.86 -7.55
C GLY A 51 1.70 26.72 -6.28
N SER A 52 0.61 27.41 -5.89
CA SER A 52 0.55 28.18 -4.65
C SER A 52 0.39 27.27 -3.43
N PRO A 53 0.96 27.64 -2.27
CA PRO A 53 0.75 26.92 -1.03
C PRO A 53 -0.67 27.16 -0.49
N VAL A 54 -1.23 26.10 0.10
CA VAL A 54 -2.51 26.14 0.82
C VAL A 54 -2.35 25.42 2.15
N LEU A 55 -3.00 25.95 3.18
CA LEU A 55 -3.08 25.32 4.48
C LEU A 55 -4.31 24.40 4.50
N VAL A 56 -4.09 23.15 4.87
CA VAL A 56 -5.11 22.10 5.01
C VAL A 56 -5.28 21.83 6.48
N LYS A 57 -6.50 22.02 6.99
CA LYS A 57 -6.86 21.78 8.40
C LYS A 57 -7.92 20.70 8.49
N THR A 58 -7.72 19.74 9.38
CA THR A 58 -8.73 18.76 9.78
C THR A 58 -8.88 18.79 11.30
N ALA A 59 -9.75 17.95 11.87
CA ALA A 59 -9.82 17.77 13.31
C ALA A 59 -8.53 17.19 13.92
N HIS A 60 -7.65 16.61 13.10
CA HIS A 60 -6.47 15.85 13.55
C HIS A 60 -5.15 16.62 13.42
N GLY A 61 -5.14 17.73 12.67
CA GLY A 61 -3.96 18.57 12.53
C GLY A 61 -4.06 19.56 11.38
N GLU A 62 -2.92 20.17 11.07
CA GLU A 62 -2.79 21.08 9.94
C GLU A 62 -1.46 20.91 9.20
N VAL A 63 -1.49 21.09 7.88
CA VAL A 63 -0.31 21.01 7.02
C VAL A 63 -0.40 21.97 5.85
N VAL A 64 0.75 22.52 5.45
CA VAL A 64 0.86 23.31 4.22
C VAL A 64 1.24 22.38 3.08
N LEU A 65 0.43 22.37 2.01
CA LEU A 65 0.67 21.62 0.79
C LEU A 65 0.66 22.55 -0.42
N LYS A 66 1.30 22.13 -1.50
CA LYS A 66 1.26 22.85 -2.77
C LYS A 66 -0.01 22.48 -3.54
N ALA A 67 -0.88 23.44 -3.82
CA ALA A 67 -2.09 23.21 -4.60
C ALA A 67 -1.74 22.90 -6.06
N ILE A 68 -2.32 21.86 -6.65
CA ILE A 68 -2.20 21.52 -8.07
C ILE A 68 -3.58 21.35 -8.69
N ALA A 69 -3.68 21.59 -9.99
CA ALA A 69 -4.93 21.44 -10.71
C ALA A 69 -5.23 19.96 -11.01
N ALA A 70 -6.46 19.56 -10.73
CA ALA A 70 -6.96 18.24 -11.06
C ALA A 70 -6.97 17.93 -12.56
N LYS A 71 -6.61 16.70 -12.91
CA LYS A 71 -6.71 16.20 -14.30
C LYS A 71 -8.15 15.79 -14.67
N GLY A 72 -9.03 15.54 -13.70
CA GLY A 72 -10.43 15.14 -13.89
C GLY A 72 -11.36 15.93 -12.96
N ARG A 73 -12.67 15.89 -13.20
CA ARG A 73 -13.63 16.65 -12.38
C ARG A 73 -13.94 15.94 -11.07
N HIS A 74 -13.88 16.69 -9.97
CA HIS A 74 -14.23 16.22 -8.62
C HIS A 74 -14.53 17.38 -7.65
N PRO A 75 -15.46 18.30 -8.01
CA PRO A 75 -15.76 19.46 -7.17
C PRO A 75 -16.19 19.04 -5.77
N GLY A 76 -15.69 19.75 -4.75
CA GLY A 76 -15.93 19.41 -3.34
C GLY A 76 -14.93 18.39 -2.76
N ILE A 77 -14.03 17.84 -3.57
CA ILE A 77 -13.06 16.83 -3.15
C ILE A 77 -11.64 17.39 -3.27
N ALA A 78 -10.85 17.19 -2.23
CA ALA A 78 -9.42 17.42 -2.23
C ALA A 78 -8.68 16.10 -2.24
N PHE A 79 -7.83 15.87 -3.23
CA PHE A 79 -7.01 14.66 -3.29
C PHE A 79 -5.56 14.96 -2.92
N ALA A 80 -4.99 14.18 -2.01
CA ALA A 80 -3.57 14.30 -1.68
C ALA A 80 -2.87 12.92 -1.81
N PRO A 81 -1.67 12.86 -2.43
CA PRO A 81 -0.88 11.63 -2.43
C PRO A 81 -0.53 11.21 -1.01
N TYR A 82 -0.51 9.90 -0.77
CA TYR A 82 -0.17 9.33 0.53
C TYR A 82 1.26 9.69 0.92
N SER A 83 1.49 10.41 2.03
CA SER A 83 2.81 10.95 2.32
C SER A 83 2.98 11.36 3.79
N PRO A 84 4.24 11.50 4.28
CA PRO A 84 4.50 12.01 5.62
C PRO A 84 3.74 13.31 5.92
N TRP A 85 3.67 14.23 4.96
CA TRP A 85 2.98 15.51 5.11
C TRP A 85 1.48 15.34 5.29
N VAL A 86 0.84 14.50 4.47
CA VAL A 86 -0.62 14.35 4.53
C VAL A 86 -1.03 13.59 5.77
N ASN A 87 -0.21 12.65 6.25
CA ASN A 87 -0.52 11.83 7.43
C ASN A 87 -0.72 12.66 8.72
N VAL A 88 -0.22 13.90 8.78
CA VAL A 88 -0.39 14.79 9.93
C VAL A 88 -1.83 15.29 10.12
N VAL A 89 -2.66 15.16 9.09
CA VAL A 89 -4.07 15.57 9.09
C VAL A 89 -5.04 14.39 8.95
N ILE A 90 -4.54 13.15 9.10
CA ILE A 90 -5.33 11.93 8.98
C ILE A 90 -5.79 11.44 10.35
N ASP A 91 -6.99 10.88 10.36
CA ASP A 91 -7.60 10.18 11.47
C ASP A 91 -6.89 8.84 11.78
N SER A 92 -6.50 8.62 13.04
CA SER A 92 -5.93 7.37 13.51
C SER A 92 -6.97 6.29 13.78
N GLU A 93 -8.27 6.65 13.88
CA GLU A 93 -9.34 5.72 14.20
C GLU A 93 -9.49 4.61 13.15
N THR A 94 -9.52 3.36 13.63
CA THR A 94 -9.61 2.19 12.76
C THR A 94 -10.97 1.51 12.72
N ASP A 95 -11.93 1.95 13.55
CA ASP A 95 -13.24 1.31 13.77
C ASP A 95 -13.10 -0.20 14.09
N GLY A 96 -12.02 -0.59 14.78
CA GLY A 96 -11.73 -1.98 15.13
C GLY A 96 -11.23 -2.86 13.99
N SER A 97 -11.01 -2.30 12.79
CA SER A 97 -10.54 -3.06 11.63
C SER A 97 -9.02 -3.06 11.44
N GLY A 98 -8.31 -2.22 12.19
CA GLY A 98 -6.88 -1.93 12.03
C GLY A 98 -6.52 -0.98 10.87
N MET A 99 -7.50 -0.58 10.05
CA MET A 99 -7.33 0.34 8.92
C MET A 99 -7.74 1.77 9.28
N PRO A 100 -6.80 2.74 9.37
CA PRO A 100 -7.14 4.14 9.55
C PRO A 100 -8.05 4.73 8.45
N THR A 101 -8.85 5.73 8.81
CA THR A 101 -9.78 6.42 7.89
C THR A 101 -9.05 7.47 7.04
N TYR A 102 -8.44 7.02 5.94
CA TYR A 102 -7.68 7.87 5.02
C TYR A 102 -8.53 8.59 3.95
N LYS A 103 -9.84 8.40 3.95
CA LYS A 103 -10.77 8.92 2.95
C LYS A 103 -12.07 9.36 3.59
N GLY A 104 -12.61 10.49 3.14
CA GLY A 104 -13.88 11.01 3.65
C GLY A 104 -13.73 12.01 4.79
N ILE A 105 -12.51 12.54 5.01
CA ILE A 105 -12.21 13.47 6.11
C ILE A 105 -12.68 14.88 5.73
N GLU A 106 -13.41 15.57 6.60
CA GLU A 106 -13.71 17.00 6.39
C GLU A 106 -12.43 17.83 6.57
N ALA A 107 -12.08 18.62 5.57
CA ALA A 107 -10.92 19.50 5.59
C ALA A 107 -11.31 20.95 5.23
N GLU A 108 -10.81 21.90 6.01
CA GLU A 108 -10.81 23.31 5.65
C GLU A 108 -9.52 23.65 4.91
N ILE A 109 -9.65 24.19 3.70
CA ILE A 109 -8.53 24.60 2.86
C ILE A 109 -8.55 26.12 2.72
N CYS A 110 -7.43 26.77 3.01
CA CYS A 110 -7.26 28.20 2.82
C CYS A 110 -5.92 28.56 2.15
N PRO A 111 -5.87 29.65 1.36
CA PRO A 111 -4.61 30.20 0.87
C PRO A 111 -3.71 30.59 2.05
N THR A 112 -2.40 30.38 1.89
CA THR A 112 -1.40 30.81 2.88
C THR A 112 -0.16 31.35 2.16
N GLU A 113 0.65 32.14 2.88
CA GLU A 113 1.99 32.56 2.44
C GLU A 113 3.09 31.67 3.04
N GLU A 114 2.73 30.75 3.94
CA GLU A 114 3.65 29.77 4.50
C GLU A 114 4.12 28.80 3.40
N ARG A 115 5.39 28.39 3.47
CA ARG A 115 5.94 27.40 2.55
C ARG A 115 5.63 25.99 3.03
N VAL A 116 5.66 25.04 2.09
CA VAL A 116 5.75 23.62 2.43
C VAL A 116 7.08 23.39 3.17
N VAL A 117 6.99 22.75 4.33
CA VAL A 117 8.16 22.40 5.14
C VAL A 117 8.94 21.24 4.51
N SER A 118 10.26 21.20 4.71
CA SER A 118 11.08 20.06 4.28
C SER A 118 10.75 18.81 5.09
N LEU A 119 11.22 17.64 4.64
CA LEU A 119 11.04 16.40 5.39
C LEU A 119 11.73 16.45 6.77
N GLU A 120 12.93 17.03 6.84
CA GLU A 120 13.65 17.25 8.11
C GLU A 120 12.86 18.14 9.07
N GLU A 121 12.28 19.23 8.57
CA GLU A 121 11.46 20.13 9.36
C GLU A 121 10.16 19.47 9.82
N LEU A 122 9.55 18.64 8.98
CA LEU A 122 8.37 17.85 9.32
C LEU A 122 8.68 16.86 10.46
N ILE A 123 9.78 16.10 10.32
CA ILE A 123 10.25 15.14 11.33
C ILE A 123 10.58 15.86 12.63
N ARG A 124 11.31 16.97 12.58
CA ARG A 124 11.62 17.78 13.77
C ARG A 124 10.35 18.29 14.46
N LYS A 125 9.40 18.83 13.68
CA LYS A 125 8.17 19.43 14.20
C LYS A 125 7.25 18.41 14.87
N HIS A 126 7.09 17.23 14.27
CA HIS A 126 6.12 16.24 14.74
C HIS A 126 6.73 15.15 15.60
N TYR A 127 7.98 14.76 15.36
CA TYR A 127 8.64 13.66 16.06
C TYR A 127 9.74 14.12 17.03
N GLY A 128 10.08 15.42 17.04
CA GLY A 128 11.07 15.98 17.97
C GLY A 128 12.51 15.52 17.70
N LEU A 129 12.79 14.99 16.51
CA LEU A 129 14.07 14.42 16.14
C LEU A 129 14.81 15.35 15.17
N GLU A 130 16.05 15.69 15.52
CA GLU A 130 16.99 16.31 14.60
C GLU A 130 17.59 15.21 13.71
N VAL A 131 17.30 15.30 12.41
CA VAL A 131 17.80 14.36 11.41
C VAL A 131 18.57 15.15 10.36
N ASP A 132 19.75 14.64 10.02
CA ASP A 132 20.55 15.09 8.88
C ASP A 132 20.42 14.05 7.78
N LEU A 133 19.59 14.33 6.76
CA LEU A 133 19.35 13.39 5.67
C LEU A 133 20.61 13.17 4.82
N SER A 134 21.58 14.09 4.84
CA SER A 134 22.84 13.92 4.12
C SER A 134 23.69 12.76 4.67
N LYS A 135 23.52 12.42 5.96
CA LYS A 135 24.14 11.24 6.59
C LYS A 135 23.45 9.93 6.21
N LEU A 136 22.22 10.01 5.69
CA LEU A 136 21.42 8.91 5.15
C LEU A 136 21.34 8.97 3.62
N ALA A 137 22.33 9.57 2.97
CA ALA A 137 22.45 9.54 1.53
C ALA A 137 22.78 8.12 1.07
N GLY A 138 21.88 7.51 0.30
CA GLY A 138 22.18 6.24 -0.31
C GLY A 138 23.25 6.42 -1.39
N GLN A 139 23.95 5.34 -1.73
CA GLN A 139 24.99 5.39 -2.75
C GLN A 139 24.44 4.89 -4.08
N GLU A 140 24.93 5.47 -5.18
CA GLU A 140 24.75 4.85 -6.49
C GLU A 140 25.82 3.76 -6.67
N VAL A 141 25.39 2.51 -6.70
CA VAL A 141 26.31 1.38 -6.87
C VAL A 141 26.78 1.36 -8.33
N SER A 142 28.05 1.67 -8.62
CA SER A 142 28.60 1.55 -9.98
C SER A 142 28.55 0.10 -10.45
N GLY A 143 28.42 -0.11 -11.77
CA GLY A 143 28.50 -1.46 -12.33
C GLY A 143 29.59 -1.56 -13.38
N GLY A 144 29.90 -2.80 -13.79
CA GLY A 144 31.01 -3.07 -14.70
C GLY A 144 30.81 -2.40 -16.06
N GLU A 145 31.68 -1.47 -16.42
CA GLU A 145 31.78 -0.98 -17.80
C GLU A 145 32.36 -2.08 -18.69
N GLY A 146 31.48 -2.74 -19.46
CA GLY A 146 31.87 -3.81 -20.37
C GLY A 146 31.59 -5.20 -19.79
N GLY A 147 30.66 -5.91 -20.44
CA GLY A 147 30.29 -7.28 -20.14
C GLY A 147 29.32 -7.80 -21.19
N GLU A 148 29.12 -9.11 -21.25
CA GLU A 148 28.15 -9.73 -22.17
C GLU A 148 26.73 -9.25 -21.85
N GLU A 149 25.94 -9.05 -22.90
CA GLU A 149 24.52 -8.69 -22.78
C GLU A 149 23.69 -9.96 -22.62
N GLN A 150 22.92 -10.02 -21.53
CA GLN A 150 22.01 -11.13 -21.23
C GLN A 150 20.58 -10.61 -21.12
N LEU A 151 19.70 -11.10 -21.99
CA LEU A 151 18.26 -10.84 -21.87
C LEU A 151 17.61 -11.92 -21.01
N ILE A 152 17.15 -11.54 -19.82
CA ILE A 152 16.41 -12.41 -18.90
C ILE A 152 14.92 -12.19 -19.15
N LYS A 153 14.22 -13.24 -19.57
CA LYS A 153 12.77 -13.21 -19.87
C LYS A 153 11.94 -13.75 -18.71
N ASP A 154 10.64 -13.50 -18.76
CA ASP A 154 9.65 -13.97 -17.79
C ASP A 154 10.06 -13.64 -16.35
N VAL A 155 10.56 -12.42 -16.16
CA VAL A 155 10.90 -11.87 -14.84
C VAL A 155 9.62 -11.42 -14.17
N VAL A 156 9.49 -11.76 -12.88
CA VAL A 156 8.34 -11.37 -12.06
C VAL A 156 8.60 -10.01 -11.42
N CYS A 157 7.71 -9.05 -11.63
CA CYS A 157 7.84 -7.68 -11.15
C CYS A 157 7.57 -7.57 -9.62
N PRO A 158 8.54 -7.10 -8.81
CA PRO A 158 8.42 -7.02 -7.35
C PRO A 158 7.79 -5.71 -6.84
N PHE A 159 6.80 -5.15 -7.54
CA PHE A 159 6.19 -3.87 -7.13
C PHE A 159 4.77 -4.01 -6.55
N CYS A 160 3.76 -4.13 -7.41
CA CYS A 160 2.35 -4.19 -7.01
C CYS A 160 1.79 -5.63 -7.09
N GLY A 161 0.63 -5.85 -6.48
CA GLY A 161 -0.06 -7.14 -6.47
C GLY A 161 -0.51 -7.67 -7.83
N CYS A 162 -0.23 -6.96 -8.95
CA CYS A 162 -0.36 -7.53 -10.29
C CYS A 162 0.69 -8.59 -10.59
N LEU A 163 1.84 -8.56 -9.90
CA LEU A 163 2.90 -9.55 -10.01
C LEU A 163 3.16 -9.97 -11.47
N CYS A 164 3.50 -8.99 -12.31
CA CYS A 164 3.64 -9.21 -13.75
C CYS A 164 4.83 -10.12 -14.03
N ASP A 165 4.59 -11.26 -14.68
CA ASP A 165 5.53 -12.36 -14.91
C ASP A 165 6.05 -12.46 -16.35
N ASP A 166 5.86 -11.41 -17.14
CA ASP A 166 6.29 -11.30 -18.55
C ASP A 166 7.29 -10.15 -18.76
N VAL A 167 7.91 -9.65 -17.69
CA VAL A 167 8.92 -8.58 -17.78
C VAL A 167 10.19 -9.18 -18.41
N GLU A 168 10.81 -8.42 -19.29
CA GLU A 168 12.11 -8.76 -19.87
C GLU A 168 13.13 -7.75 -19.39
N VAL A 169 14.26 -8.23 -18.87
CA VAL A 169 15.31 -7.39 -18.30
C VAL A 169 16.61 -7.67 -19.04
N LEU A 170 17.21 -6.63 -19.62
CA LEU A 170 18.51 -6.70 -20.26
C LEU A 170 19.58 -6.33 -19.23
N VAL A 171 20.49 -7.26 -18.97
CA VAL A 171 21.63 -7.09 -18.08
C VAL A 171 22.90 -7.00 -18.90
N LYS A 172 23.78 -6.04 -18.56
CA LYS A 172 25.09 -5.87 -19.17
C LYS A 172 26.13 -5.62 -18.08
N GLY A 173 27.15 -6.47 -17.99
CA GLY A 173 28.20 -6.33 -16.97
C GLY A 173 27.66 -6.33 -15.53
N GLY A 174 26.61 -7.13 -15.26
CA GLY A 174 25.95 -7.19 -13.96
C GLY A 174 24.96 -6.05 -13.67
N VAL A 175 24.71 -5.14 -14.63
CA VAL A 175 23.80 -4.00 -14.47
C VAL A 175 22.55 -4.16 -15.32
N ILE A 176 21.39 -3.84 -14.74
CA ILE A 176 20.15 -3.71 -15.50
C ILE A 176 20.19 -2.42 -16.33
N VAL A 177 20.24 -2.55 -17.66
CA VAL A 177 20.35 -1.41 -18.59
C VAL A 177 19.06 -1.13 -19.36
N GLU A 178 18.18 -2.12 -19.49
CA GLU A 178 16.90 -1.96 -20.16
C GLU A 178 15.84 -2.87 -19.52
N VAL A 179 14.61 -2.36 -19.41
CA VAL A 179 13.46 -3.12 -18.91
C VAL A 179 12.32 -2.97 -19.88
N ARG A 180 11.85 -4.09 -20.44
CA ARG A 180 10.72 -4.14 -21.37
C ARG A 180 9.53 -4.77 -20.68
N LYS A 181 8.33 -4.39 -21.14
CA LYS A 181 7.04 -4.89 -20.62
C LYS A 181 6.83 -4.60 -19.13
N ALA A 182 7.55 -3.67 -18.50
CA ALA A 182 7.14 -3.12 -17.19
C ALA A 182 6.33 -1.83 -17.37
N CYS A 183 5.53 -1.44 -16.38
CA CYS A 183 4.99 -0.06 -16.33
C CYS A 183 6.05 0.90 -15.81
N ALA A 184 5.78 2.22 -15.86
CA ALA A 184 6.70 3.25 -15.37
C ALA A 184 7.29 2.95 -13.99
N ILE A 185 6.46 2.55 -13.02
CA ILE A 185 6.93 2.23 -11.66
C ILE A 185 7.76 0.94 -11.61
N GLY A 186 7.34 -0.10 -12.34
CA GLY A 186 8.11 -1.34 -12.42
C GLY A 186 9.46 -1.14 -13.11
N SER A 187 9.51 -0.33 -14.17
CA SER A 187 10.74 0.06 -14.85
C SER A 187 11.66 0.83 -13.91
N ALA A 188 11.14 1.82 -13.18
CA ALA A 188 11.90 2.56 -12.17
C ALA A 188 12.48 1.61 -11.11
N LYS A 189 11.66 0.71 -10.56
CA LYS A 189 12.12 -0.28 -9.57
C LYS A 189 13.30 -1.12 -10.07
N PHE A 190 13.25 -1.62 -11.31
CA PHE A 190 14.33 -2.42 -11.88
C PHE A 190 15.55 -1.59 -12.29
N LEU A 191 15.38 -0.45 -12.95
CA LEU A 191 16.49 0.37 -13.46
C LEU A 191 17.21 1.11 -12.30
N ASP A 192 16.44 1.56 -11.32
CA ASP A 192 16.92 2.44 -10.25
C ASP A 192 17.12 1.70 -8.92
N HIS A 193 17.05 0.36 -8.90
CA HIS A 193 17.34 -0.43 -7.69
C HIS A 193 18.69 -0.04 -7.05
N ARG A 194 19.69 0.29 -7.88
CA ARG A 194 21.05 0.71 -7.50
C ARG A 194 21.19 2.16 -7.02
N LYS A 195 20.18 3.02 -7.20
CA LYS A 195 20.20 4.42 -6.73
C LYS A 195 19.76 4.51 -5.28
N GLU A 196 20.31 5.45 -4.52
CA GLU A 196 19.99 5.62 -3.10
C GLU A 196 20.08 4.30 -2.31
N ARG A 197 21.05 3.43 -2.64
CA ARG A 197 21.22 2.12 -2.03
C ARG A 197 21.90 2.26 -0.67
N ALA A 198 21.36 1.62 0.36
CA ALA A 198 22.09 1.44 1.61
C ALA A 198 23.05 0.25 1.46
N LEU A 199 24.34 0.45 1.79
CA LEU A 199 25.40 -0.55 1.57
C LEU A 199 26.05 -1.06 2.85
N HIS A 200 25.85 -0.37 3.97
CA HIS A 200 26.44 -0.75 5.24
C HIS A 200 25.40 -0.66 6.35
N PRO A 201 25.45 -1.57 7.33
CA PRO A 201 24.67 -1.44 8.55
C PRO A 201 25.04 -0.15 9.30
N LEU A 202 24.03 0.49 9.89
CA LEU A 202 24.19 1.67 10.73
C LEU A 202 23.60 1.39 12.11
N VAL A 203 24.32 1.79 13.16
CA VAL A 203 23.81 1.79 14.54
C VAL A 203 23.90 3.20 15.08
N ARG A 204 22.85 3.65 15.77
CA ARG A 204 22.83 4.96 16.40
C ARG A 204 23.58 4.90 17.74
N LYS A 205 24.66 5.65 17.88
CA LYS A 205 25.44 5.78 19.12
C LYS A 205 25.49 7.25 19.51
N ASP A 206 25.10 7.58 20.74
CA ASP A 206 25.05 8.96 21.25
C ASP A 206 24.27 9.93 20.34
N GLY A 207 23.18 9.44 19.72
CA GLY A 207 22.31 10.20 18.82
C GLY A 207 22.74 10.24 17.34
N GLU A 208 23.95 9.78 17.01
CA GLU A 208 24.53 9.82 15.66
C GLU A 208 24.59 8.42 15.02
N PHE A 209 24.41 8.33 13.71
CA PHE A 209 24.61 7.07 12.98
C PHE A 209 26.09 6.75 12.79
N VAL A 210 26.49 5.54 13.18
CA VAL A 210 27.83 5.01 13.01
C VAL A 210 27.75 3.76 12.13
N LYS A 211 28.61 3.70 11.10
CA LYS A 211 28.77 2.49 10.27
C LYS A 211 29.42 1.39 11.11
N VAL A 212 28.82 0.20 11.09
CA VAL A 212 29.30 -0.95 11.86
C VAL A 212 29.34 -2.21 10.98
N SER A 213 29.92 -3.30 11.50
CA SER A 213 29.84 -4.60 10.82
C SER A 213 28.42 -5.18 10.89
N LEU A 214 28.14 -6.16 10.04
CA LEU A 214 26.85 -6.85 10.08
C LEU A 214 26.65 -7.59 11.40
N GLU A 215 27.70 -8.23 11.91
CA GLU A 215 27.67 -8.95 13.19
C GLU A 215 27.32 -8.01 14.35
N GLU A 216 27.92 -6.81 14.38
CA GLU A 216 27.61 -5.81 15.40
C GLU A 216 26.17 -5.29 15.27
N ALA A 217 25.68 -5.06 14.05
CA ALA A 217 24.30 -4.63 13.84
C ALA A 217 23.28 -5.70 14.25
N ILE A 218 23.54 -6.96 13.93
CA ILE A 218 22.71 -8.11 14.35
C ILE A 218 22.71 -8.24 15.87
N GLU A 219 23.87 -8.11 16.51
CA GLU A 219 24.01 -8.16 17.97
C GLU A 219 23.18 -7.05 18.65
N GLU A 220 23.28 -5.80 18.18
CA GLU A 220 22.53 -4.68 18.75
C GLU A 220 21.02 -4.80 18.48
N ALA A 221 20.63 -5.23 17.27
CA ALA A 221 19.22 -5.51 16.96
C ALA A 221 18.65 -6.62 17.85
N ALA A 222 19.39 -7.73 18.03
CA ALA A 222 18.98 -8.85 18.87
C ALA A 222 18.83 -8.42 20.34
N LYS A 223 19.74 -7.60 20.86
CA LYS A 223 19.64 -7.05 22.22
C LYS A 223 18.40 -6.19 22.41
N ILE A 224 18.08 -5.31 21.46
CA ILE A 224 16.87 -4.48 21.52
C ILE A 224 15.63 -5.36 21.61
N LEU A 225 15.51 -6.33 20.70
CA LEU A 225 14.33 -7.19 20.62
C LEU A 225 14.25 -8.16 21.80
N ALA A 226 15.36 -8.77 22.21
CA ALA A 226 15.38 -9.75 23.30
C ALA A 226 15.01 -9.11 24.65
N ASN A 227 15.46 -7.87 24.90
CA ASN A 227 15.17 -7.12 26.13
C ASN A 227 13.81 -6.42 26.14
N SER A 228 13.16 -6.28 24.98
CA SER A 228 11.81 -5.73 24.87
C SER A 228 10.80 -6.65 25.56
N LYS A 229 9.86 -6.03 26.28
CA LYS A 229 8.75 -6.73 26.95
C LYS A 229 7.65 -7.08 25.95
N TYR A 230 7.42 -6.22 24.96
CA TYR A 230 6.39 -6.41 23.98
C TYR A 230 6.76 -5.77 22.63
N PRO A 231 7.54 -6.48 21.79
CA PRO A 231 8.01 -5.93 20.52
C PRO A 231 6.97 -6.06 19.41
N LEU A 232 6.93 -5.05 18.53
CA LEU A 232 6.18 -5.07 17.27
C LEU A 232 7.08 -5.53 16.11
N LEU A 233 6.60 -6.48 15.31
CA LEU A 233 7.24 -6.97 14.10
C LEU A 233 6.37 -6.62 12.89
N TYR A 234 6.75 -5.59 12.10
CA TYR A 234 5.87 -4.99 11.09
C TYR A 234 6.45 -4.90 9.66
N GLY A 235 5.59 -5.12 8.66
CA GLY A 235 5.87 -4.84 7.25
C GLY A 235 5.61 -6.02 6.31
N TRP A 236 6.66 -6.79 6.00
CA TRP A 236 6.67 -8.14 5.40
C TRP A 236 6.10 -8.31 3.98
N SER A 237 5.37 -7.32 3.48
CA SER A 237 4.58 -7.42 2.25
C SER A 237 5.38 -7.16 0.98
N SER A 238 6.63 -6.73 1.14
CA SER A 238 7.59 -6.47 0.05
C SER A 238 8.86 -7.34 0.16
N THR A 239 8.76 -8.51 0.78
CA THR A 239 9.81 -9.55 0.82
C THR A 239 9.25 -10.93 0.42
N SER A 240 10.05 -11.99 0.47
CA SER A 240 9.70 -13.37 0.12
C SER A 240 8.85 -14.04 1.21
N ILE A 241 8.07 -15.08 0.88
CA ILE A 241 7.33 -15.82 1.93
C ILE A 241 8.27 -16.54 2.89
N GLU A 242 9.45 -16.91 2.43
CA GLU A 242 10.50 -17.55 3.21
C GLU A 242 10.99 -16.60 4.34
N ALA A 243 11.15 -15.30 4.05
CA ALA A 243 11.41 -14.29 5.07
C ALA A 243 10.22 -14.06 6.03
N ASN A 244 8.98 -14.19 5.53
CA ASN A 244 7.79 -14.08 6.39
C ASN A 244 7.74 -15.20 7.44
N GLU A 245 8.13 -16.43 7.07
CA GLU A 245 8.15 -17.57 7.99
C GLU A 245 9.09 -17.31 9.18
N LEU A 246 10.31 -16.85 8.91
CA LEU A 246 11.29 -16.48 9.93
C LEU A 246 10.80 -15.32 10.82
N GLY A 247 10.09 -14.35 10.24
CA GLY A 247 9.50 -13.24 11.00
C GLY A 247 8.47 -13.72 12.03
N ILE A 248 7.63 -14.68 11.67
CA ILE A 248 6.61 -15.25 12.58
C ILE A 248 7.29 -16.09 13.67
N GLU A 249 8.28 -16.90 13.32
CA GLU A 249 9.07 -17.68 14.29
C GLU A 249 9.77 -16.76 15.30
N LEU A 250 10.33 -15.63 14.81
CA LEU A 250 10.93 -14.62 15.66
C LEU A 250 9.89 -13.96 16.59
N ALA A 251 8.69 -13.64 16.09
CA ALA A 251 7.62 -13.08 16.91
C ALA A 251 7.18 -14.02 18.04
N GLU A 252 7.07 -15.33 17.74
CA GLU A 252 6.73 -16.36 18.71
C GLU A 252 7.80 -16.50 19.80
N LEU A 253 9.08 -16.56 19.40
CA LEU A 253 10.21 -16.60 20.33
C LEU A 253 10.25 -15.36 21.23
N LEU A 254 9.97 -14.19 20.66
CA LEU A 254 9.95 -12.92 21.36
C LEU A 254 8.71 -12.79 22.28
N GLY A 255 7.60 -13.46 21.97
CA GLY A 255 6.31 -13.18 22.62
C GLY A 255 5.78 -11.80 22.26
N GLY A 256 6.08 -11.32 21.06
CA GLY A 256 5.65 -10.02 20.53
C GLY A 256 4.41 -10.12 19.65
N VAL A 257 4.16 -9.08 18.87
CA VAL A 257 3.11 -9.05 17.84
C VAL A 257 3.73 -9.01 16.46
N ILE A 258 3.24 -9.84 15.55
CA ILE A 258 3.54 -9.72 14.13
C ILE A 258 2.33 -9.19 13.34
N ASP A 259 2.55 -8.13 12.58
CA ASP A 259 1.55 -7.53 11.72
C ASP A 259 2.14 -7.18 10.35
N ASN A 260 1.33 -7.21 9.29
CA ASN A 260 1.77 -6.87 7.93
C ASN A 260 0.92 -5.75 7.35
N THR A 261 1.32 -5.20 6.19
CA THR A 261 0.62 -4.03 5.57
C THR A 261 -0.85 -4.26 5.23
N THR A 262 -1.38 -5.48 5.43
CA THR A 262 -2.82 -5.75 5.31
C THR A 262 -3.62 -4.91 6.28
N SER A 263 -3.20 -4.73 7.54
CA SER A 263 -3.91 -3.90 8.53
C SER A 263 -4.20 -2.51 8.00
N VAL A 264 -3.23 -1.89 7.32
CA VAL A 264 -3.35 -0.56 6.70
C VAL A 264 -3.66 -0.58 5.21
N CYS A 265 -4.29 -1.64 4.71
CA CYS A 265 -4.72 -1.72 3.31
C CYS A 265 -6.03 -2.50 3.11
N HIS A 266 -5.97 -3.82 3.21
CA HIS A 266 -7.08 -4.74 2.91
C HIS A 266 -7.47 -5.60 4.14
N GLY A 267 -7.12 -5.17 5.36
CA GLY A 267 -7.57 -5.75 6.62
C GLY A 267 -9.09 -5.85 6.70
N PRO A 268 -9.82 -4.75 6.38
CA PRO A 268 -11.27 -4.80 6.25
C PRO A 268 -11.79 -5.86 5.26
N THR A 269 -11.00 -6.16 4.22
CA THR A 269 -11.34 -7.25 3.29
C THR A 269 -11.18 -8.62 3.91
N VAL A 270 -10.18 -8.84 4.76
CA VAL A 270 -10.02 -10.10 5.49
C VAL A 270 -11.21 -10.30 6.42
N LEU A 271 -11.59 -9.25 7.17
CA LEU A 271 -12.71 -9.29 8.12
C LEU A 271 -14.05 -9.58 7.43
N GLY A 272 -14.39 -8.84 6.37
CA GLY A 272 -15.62 -9.10 5.63
C GLY A 272 -15.66 -10.51 5.01
N VAL A 273 -14.51 -11.04 4.59
CA VAL A 273 -14.42 -12.43 4.08
C VAL A 273 -14.63 -13.46 5.20
N GLN A 274 -14.15 -13.20 6.41
CA GLN A 274 -14.40 -14.07 7.57
C GLN A 274 -15.88 -14.05 7.99
N GLY A 275 -16.55 -12.90 7.87
CA GLY A 275 -17.96 -12.75 8.23
C GLY A 275 -18.93 -13.44 7.26
N VAL A 276 -18.71 -13.31 5.94
CA VAL A 276 -19.69 -13.75 4.94
C VAL A 276 -19.14 -14.66 3.82
N GLY A 277 -17.87 -15.06 3.91
CA GLY A 277 -17.21 -15.85 2.87
C GLY A 277 -16.77 -15.01 1.68
N THR A 278 -16.49 -15.62 0.52
CA THR A 278 -16.04 -14.90 -0.67
C THR A 278 -16.27 -15.70 -1.95
N VAL A 279 -16.53 -15.02 -3.08
CA VAL A 279 -16.69 -15.64 -4.41
C VAL A 279 -15.58 -15.17 -5.33
N ARG A 280 -14.53 -15.98 -5.51
CA ARG A 280 -13.31 -15.57 -6.22
C ARG A 280 -13.07 -16.34 -7.51
N ALA A 281 -12.20 -15.77 -8.35
CA ALA A 281 -11.59 -16.44 -9.49
C ALA A 281 -10.18 -15.90 -9.73
N THR A 282 -9.36 -16.66 -10.44
CA THR A 282 -8.04 -16.16 -10.88
C THR A 282 -8.19 -15.08 -11.95
N LEU A 283 -7.20 -14.21 -12.08
CA LEU A 283 -7.12 -13.20 -13.14
C LEU A 283 -7.15 -13.85 -14.53
N GLY A 284 -6.69 -15.11 -14.66
CA GLY A 284 -6.81 -15.88 -15.89
C GLY A 284 -8.26 -16.20 -16.28
N GLN A 285 -9.12 -16.56 -15.31
CA GLN A 285 -10.55 -16.79 -15.56
C GLN A 285 -11.24 -15.49 -15.96
N ILE A 286 -10.98 -14.40 -15.23
CA ILE A 286 -11.55 -13.07 -15.52
C ILE A 286 -11.11 -12.58 -16.91
N ARG A 287 -9.81 -12.68 -17.23
CA ARG A 287 -9.28 -12.35 -18.56
C ARG A 287 -10.00 -13.12 -19.65
N ASN A 288 -10.25 -14.41 -19.45
CA ASN A 288 -10.78 -15.25 -20.50
C ASN A 288 -12.30 -15.13 -20.70
N ARG A 289 -13.06 -14.79 -19.65
CA ARG A 289 -14.52 -14.94 -19.62
C ARG A 289 -15.31 -13.67 -19.34
N ALA A 290 -14.75 -12.70 -18.59
CA ALA A 290 -15.54 -11.59 -18.07
C ALA A 290 -15.96 -10.60 -19.16
N ASP A 291 -17.26 -10.49 -19.41
CA ASP A 291 -17.86 -9.49 -20.30
C ASP A 291 -18.30 -8.23 -19.54
N LEU A 292 -18.34 -8.27 -18.21
CA LEU A 292 -18.52 -7.10 -17.36
C LEU A 292 -17.37 -6.96 -16.36
N ILE A 293 -16.71 -5.80 -16.37
CA ILE A 293 -15.67 -5.41 -15.42
C ILE A 293 -16.14 -4.19 -14.64
N ILE A 294 -16.13 -4.28 -13.31
CA ILE A 294 -16.47 -3.17 -12.42
C ILE A 294 -15.23 -2.82 -11.61
N TYR A 295 -14.74 -1.58 -11.69
CA TYR A 295 -13.77 -1.05 -10.74
C TYR A 295 -14.49 -0.23 -9.68
N TRP A 296 -14.45 -0.69 -8.43
CA TRP A 296 -15.13 -0.04 -7.32
C TRP A 296 -14.12 0.51 -6.31
N GLY A 297 -14.08 1.83 -6.12
CA GLY A 297 -13.14 2.46 -5.20
C GLY A 297 -11.68 2.10 -5.52
N SER A 298 -11.37 1.90 -6.81
CA SER A 298 -10.03 1.52 -7.26
C SER A 298 -9.65 2.26 -8.54
N ASN A 299 -8.40 2.72 -8.58
CA ASN A 299 -7.82 3.36 -9.75
C ASN A 299 -6.60 2.56 -10.25
N PRO A 300 -6.82 1.46 -10.99
CA PRO A 300 -5.74 0.60 -11.47
C PRO A 300 -4.75 1.34 -12.37
N LEU A 301 -5.14 2.41 -13.07
CA LEU A 301 -4.22 3.19 -13.91
C LEU A 301 -3.21 4.03 -13.12
N ASN A 302 -3.39 4.19 -11.81
CA ASN A 302 -2.37 4.79 -10.92
C ASN A 302 -1.72 3.79 -9.96
N ALA A 303 -2.41 2.71 -9.59
CA ALA A 303 -1.94 1.76 -8.57
C ALA A 303 -1.45 0.42 -9.14
N HIS A 304 -2.01 -0.02 -10.27
CA HIS A 304 -1.80 -1.34 -10.87
C HIS A 304 -1.76 -1.23 -12.40
N LEU A 305 -0.83 -0.41 -12.92
CA LEU A 305 -0.90 0.17 -14.28
C LEU A 305 -1.13 -0.85 -15.41
N ARG A 306 -0.55 -2.05 -15.30
CA ARG A 306 -0.70 -3.12 -16.31
C ARG A 306 -1.91 -4.02 -16.09
N HIS A 307 -2.69 -3.84 -15.03
CA HIS A 307 -3.83 -4.69 -14.68
C HIS A 307 -4.85 -4.79 -15.82
N LEU A 308 -5.20 -3.64 -16.40
CA LEU A 308 -6.18 -3.56 -17.49
C LEU A 308 -5.69 -4.30 -18.73
N MET A 309 -4.43 -4.09 -19.09
CA MET A 309 -3.82 -4.64 -20.29
C MET A 309 -3.55 -6.15 -20.19
N ARG A 310 -3.16 -6.64 -19.00
CA ARG A 310 -2.80 -8.05 -18.81
C ARG A 310 -4.00 -8.93 -18.44
N TYR A 311 -4.93 -8.42 -17.65
CA TYR A 311 -5.85 -9.29 -16.90
C TYR A 311 -7.34 -8.97 -17.06
N SER A 312 -7.70 -7.75 -17.46
CA SER A 312 -9.09 -7.30 -17.35
C SER A 312 -9.54 -6.47 -18.55
N ALA A 313 -9.87 -5.18 -18.36
CA ALA A 313 -10.67 -4.39 -19.30
C ALA A 313 -10.12 -4.34 -20.75
N LEU A 314 -8.80 -4.37 -20.92
CA LEU A 314 -8.14 -4.27 -22.23
C LEU A 314 -7.54 -5.61 -22.68
N ALA A 315 -7.51 -6.62 -21.81
CA ALA A 315 -6.84 -7.87 -22.06
C ALA A 315 -7.63 -8.75 -23.04
N ARG A 316 -6.90 -9.41 -23.94
CA ARG A 316 -7.46 -10.44 -24.83
C ARG A 316 -7.51 -11.77 -24.08
N GLY A 317 -8.66 -12.41 -24.14
CA GLY A 317 -8.92 -13.73 -23.58
C GLY A 317 -9.28 -14.76 -24.67
N VAL A 318 -9.51 -15.99 -24.23
CA VAL A 318 -9.96 -17.07 -25.13
C VAL A 318 -11.35 -16.76 -25.69
N PHE A 319 -12.31 -16.42 -24.83
CA PHE A 319 -13.71 -16.17 -25.21
C PHE A 319 -14.00 -14.67 -25.45
N ILE A 320 -13.32 -13.80 -24.70
CA ILE A 320 -13.43 -12.34 -24.82
C ILE A 320 -12.28 -11.81 -25.70
N LYS A 321 -12.58 -11.23 -26.87
CA LYS A 321 -11.54 -10.83 -27.85
C LYS A 321 -10.88 -9.48 -27.56
N GLY A 322 -11.36 -8.75 -26.55
CA GLY A 322 -10.75 -7.52 -26.05
C GLY A 322 -11.79 -6.54 -25.52
N ARG A 323 -11.43 -5.25 -25.45
CA ARG A 323 -12.26 -4.18 -24.87
C ARG A 323 -13.67 -4.06 -25.47
N LYS A 324 -13.85 -4.33 -26.76
CA LYS A 324 -15.16 -4.23 -27.45
C LYS A 324 -16.19 -5.25 -26.93
N ASP A 325 -15.71 -6.36 -26.39
CA ASP A 325 -16.54 -7.45 -25.85
C ASP A 325 -16.74 -7.28 -24.32
N ARG A 326 -16.32 -6.15 -23.75
CA ARG A 326 -16.43 -5.86 -22.32
C ARG A 326 -17.16 -4.56 -22.07
N LYS A 327 -18.15 -4.59 -21.19
CA LYS A 327 -18.66 -3.41 -20.51
C LYS A 327 -17.76 -3.10 -19.31
N VAL A 328 -17.34 -1.85 -19.18
CA VAL A 328 -16.53 -1.37 -18.05
C VAL A 328 -17.34 -0.36 -17.26
N VAL A 329 -17.55 -0.64 -15.98
CA VAL A 329 -18.17 0.27 -15.01
C VAL A 329 -17.11 0.74 -14.03
N VAL A 330 -17.13 2.02 -13.68
CA VAL A 330 -16.32 2.56 -12.60
C VAL A 330 -17.23 3.22 -11.57
N VAL A 331 -17.06 2.82 -10.31
CA VAL A 331 -17.69 3.46 -9.15
C VAL A 331 -16.58 4.10 -8.33
N ASP A 332 -16.52 5.44 -8.33
CA ASP A 332 -15.49 6.20 -7.63
C ASP A 332 -16.01 7.62 -7.33
N VAL A 333 -15.50 8.24 -6.29
CA VAL A 333 -15.86 9.63 -5.93
C VAL A 333 -15.23 10.64 -6.89
N ARG A 334 -14.11 10.28 -7.55
CA ARG A 334 -13.41 11.13 -8.52
C ARG A 334 -13.51 10.58 -9.94
N GLU A 335 -13.50 11.49 -10.92
CA GLU A 335 -13.34 11.12 -12.33
C GLU A 335 -11.86 10.78 -12.63
N THR A 336 -11.42 9.61 -12.15
CA THR A 336 -10.06 9.11 -12.32
C THR A 336 -9.76 8.75 -13.79
N PRO A 337 -8.49 8.51 -14.17
CA PRO A 337 -8.17 7.99 -15.50
C PRO A 337 -8.93 6.70 -15.86
N ALA A 338 -9.21 5.83 -14.88
CA ALA A 338 -10.03 4.65 -15.08
C ALA A 338 -11.50 5.01 -15.37
N ALA A 339 -12.06 6.01 -14.68
CA ALA A 339 -13.42 6.50 -14.94
C ALA A 339 -13.58 7.04 -16.37
N LYS A 340 -12.58 7.76 -16.89
CA LYS A 340 -12.61 8.32 -18.26
C LYS A 340 -12.70 7.28 -19.38
N MET A 341 -12.31 6.03 -19.11
CA MET A 341 -12.38 4.94 -20.10
C MET A 341 -13.56 3.99 -19.87
N ALA A 342 -14.36 4.23 -18.83
CA ALA A 342 -15.52 3.44 -18.50
C ALA A 342 -16.66 3.68 -19.50
N ASP A 343 -17.48 2.66 -19.74
CA ASP A 343 -18.74 2.80 -20.46
C ASP A 343 -19.85 3.38 -19.58
N LEU A 344 -19.69 3.25 -18.25
CA LEU A 344 -20.57 3.84 -17.24
C LEU A 344 -19.71 4.27 -16.05
N PHE A 345 -19.79 5.55 -15.70
CA PHE A 345 -19.19 6.09 -14.48
C PHE A 345 -20.30 6.44 -13.48
N ILE A 346 -20.22 5.88 -12.29
CA ILE A 346 -21.09 6.19 -11.16
C ILE A 346 -20.27 6.95 -10.13
N ARG A 347 -20.60 8.23 -9.96
CA ARG A 347 -20.01 9.05 -8.92
C ARG A 347 -20.78 8.85 -7.62
N VAL A 348 -20.26 7.98 -6.76
CA VAL A 348 -20.78 7.83 -5.40
C VAL A 348 -20.35 9.02 -4.54
N LYS A 349 -21.22 9.44 -3.61
CA LYS A 349 -20.85 10.45 -2.61
C LYS A 349 -19.80 9.86 -1.64
N PRO A 350 -18.75 10.60 -1.28
CA PRO A 350 -17.74 10.10 -0.34
C PRO A 350 -18.35 9.54 0.95
N GLY A 351 -17.90 8.34 1.34
CA GLY A 351 -18.36 7.66 2.54
C GLY A 351 -19.76 7.02 2.44
N GLN A 352 -20.37 6.97 1.25
CA GLN A 352 -21.72 6.41 1.05
C GLN A 352 -21.73 5.17 0.14
N ASP A 353 -20.60 4.45 0.07
CA ASP A 353 -20.50 3.20 -0.69
C ASP A 353 -21.47 2.14 -0.14
N TYR A 354 -21.58 2.00 1.19
CA TYR A 354 -22.45 1.01 1.83
C TYR A 354 -23.92 1.19 1.42
N GLU A 355 -24.43 2.41 1.39
CA GLU A 355 -25.80 2.73 0.99
C GLU A 355 -26.03 2.43 -0.49
N LEU A 356 -25.08 2.79 -1.37
CA LEU A 356 -25.17 2.49 -2.79
C LEU A 356 -25.20 0.98 -3.05
N ILE A 357 -24.35 0.22 -2.36
CA ILE A 357 -24.32 -1.25 -2.47
C ILE A 357 -25.64 -1.84 -1.96
N SER A 358 -26.17 -1.33 -0.85
CA SER A 358 -27.45 -1.78 -0.30
C SER A 358 -28.61 -1.56 -1.28
N ALA A 359 -28.66 -0.38 -1.92
CA ALA A 359 -29.63 -0.09 -2.95
C ALA A 359 -29.46 -1.00 -4.18
N LEU A 360 -28.23 -1.27 -4.62
CA LEU A 360 -27.99 -2.23 -5.70
C LEU A 360 -28.44 -3.64 -5.34
N ARG A 361 -28.23 -4.08 -4.10
CA ARG A 361 -28.74 -5.39 -3.64
C ARG A 361 -30.25 -5.46 -3.65
N MET A 362 -30.93 -4.38 -3.24
CA MET A 362 -32.39 -4.28 -3.38
C MET A 362 -32.82 -4.44 -4.84
N ALA A 363 -32.21 -3.68 -5.75
CA ALA A 363 -32.51 -3.74 -7.17
C ALA A 363 -32.23 -5.11 -7.79
N VAL A 364 -31.10 -5.75 -7.45
CA VAL A 364 -30.74 -7.11 -7.92
C VAL A 364 -31.74 -8.15 -7.43
N ARG A 365 -32.28 -7.97 -6.22
CA ARG A 365 -33.31 -8.84 -5.61
C ARG A 365 -34.74 -8.44 -5.99
N GLU A 366 -34.90 -7.56 -6.97
CA GLU A 366 -36.20 -7.10 -7.48
C GLU A 366 -37.08 -6.42 -6.42
N LEU A 367 -36.45 -5.72 -5.48
CA LEU A 367 -37.12 -4.89 -4.48
C LEU A 367 -37.16 -3.43 -4.93
N ASP A 368 -38.26 -2.75 -4.60
CA ASP A 368 -38.45 -1.33 -4.91
C ASP A 368 -37.60 -0.43 -4.00
N ILE A 369 -36.95 0.56 -4.62
CA ILE A 369 -36.26 1.67 -3.94
C ILE A 369 -37.17 2.90 -3.99
N GLU A 370 -37.70 3.30 -2.84
CA GLU A 370 -38.61 4.46 -2.74
C GLU A 370 -37.88 5.81 -2.90
N ALA A 371 -36.59 5.86 -2.56
CA ALA A 371 -35.78 7.05 -2.67
C ALA A 371 -35.51 7.43 -4.14
N LYS A 372 -35.55 8.73 -4.45
CA LYS A 372 -35.19 9.24 -5.79
C LYS A 372 -33.70 9.19 -6.08
N GLU A 373 -32.88 9.25 -5.03
CA GLU A 373 -31.43 9.24 -5.10
C GLU A 373 -30.88 8.51 -3.87
N VAL A 374 -29.84 7.69 -4.06
CA VAL A 374 -29.08 7.06 -2.98
C VAL A 374 -27.60 7.34 -3.22
N ALA A 375 -26.89 7.80 -2.18
CA ALA A 375 -25.46 8.08 -2.25
C ALA A 375 -25.03 9.04 -3.38
N GLY A 376 -25.86 10.03 -3.72
CA GLY A 376 -25.60 10.94 -4.85
C GLY A 376 -25.91 10.36 -6.23
N VAL A 377 -26.51 9.17 -6.30
CA VAL A 377 -26.82 8.45 -7.54
C VAL A 377 -28.33 8.35 -7.75
N PRO A 378 -28.88 8.88 -8.86
CA PRO A 378 -30.29 8.73 -9.18
C PRO A 378 -30.70 7.27 -9.24
N VAL A 379 -31.88 6.96 -8.71
CA VAL A 379 -32.38 5.57 -8.58
C VAL A 379 -32.47 4.85 -9.92
N GLU A 380 -32.77 5.57 -11.01
CA GLU A 380 -32.82 5.02 -12.37
C GLU A 380 -31.46 4.47 -12.82
N LYS A 381 -30.36 5.11 -12.43
CA LYS A 381 -29.01 4.62 -12.71
C LYS A 381 -28.63 3.41 -11.86
N ILE A 382 -29.19 3.30 -10.66
CA ILE A 382 -29.00 2.13 -9.79
C ILE A 382 -29.69 0.92 -10.44
N TYR A 383 -30.92 1.08 -10.92
CA TYR A 383 -31.61 0.04 -11.68
C TYR A 383 -30.90 -0.29 -13.01
N GLU A 384 -30.39 0.72 -13.73
CA GLU A 384 -29.58 0.50 -14.94
C GLU A 384 -28.35 -0.37 -14.64
N LEU A 385 -27.60 -0.07 -13.58
CA LEU A 385 -26.44 -0.86 -13.19
C LEU A 385 -26.84 -2.28 -12.76
N ALA A 386 -27.89 -2.43 -11.95
CA ALA A 386 -28.38 -3.74 -11.52
C ALA A 386 -28.74 -4.62 -12.72
N GLU A 387 -29.39 -4.05 -13.74
CA GLU A 387 -29.72 -4.76 -14.98
C GLU A 387 -28.47 -5.18 -15.77
N ILE A 388 -27.49 -4.28 -15.91
CA ILE A 388 -26.19 -4.60 -16.51
C ILE A 388 -25.50 -5.75 -15.76
N MET A 389 -25.56 -5.75 -14.42
CA MET A 389 -24.95 -6.78 -13.59
C MET A 389 -25.66 -8.13 -13.73
N ARG A 390 -27.00 -8.16 -13.75
CA ARG A 390 -27.79 -9.41 -13.88
C ARG A 390 -27.66 -10.06 -15.26
N THR A 391 -27.52 -9.25 -16.32
CA THR A 391 -27.50 -9.73 -17.71
C THR A 391 -26.11 -10.06 -18.25
N ALA A 392 -25.04 -9.74 -17.51
CA ALA A 392 -23.68 -10.14 -17.86
C ALA A 392 -23.55 -11.67 -17.92
N LYS A 393 -22.67 -12.22 -18.76
CA LYS A 393 -22.37 -13.66 -18.79
C LYS A 393 -21.38 -14.05 -17.70
N PHE A 394 -20.43 -13.17 -17.43
CA PHE A 394 -19.45 -13.29 -16.36
C PHE A 394 -19.06 -11.89 -15.89
N GLY A 395 -19.51 -11.51 -14.70
CA GLY A 395 -19.15 -10.24 -14.06
C GLY A 395 -17.97 -10.38 -13.10
N ALA A 396 -17.11 -9.36 -13.06
CA ALA A 396 -16.02 -9.27 -12.10
C ALA A 396 -15.95 -7.88 -11.45
N VAL A 397 -16.03 -7.84 -10.11
CA VAL A 397 -15.77 -6.64 -9.31
C VAL A 397 -14.30 -6.62 -8.86
N PHE A 398 -13.57 -5.60 -9.29
CA PHE A 398 -12.27 -5.24 -8.75
C PHE A 398 -12.44 -4.08 -7.79
N PHE A 399 -12.21 -4.31 -6.50
CA PHE A 399 -12.38 -3.28 -5.47
C PHE A 399 -11.06 -2.98 -4.77
N GLY A 400 -10.90 -1.74 -4.32
CA GLY A 400 -9.64 -1.26 -3.76
C GLY A 400 -9.85 -0.45 -2.48
N VAL A 401 -8.84 0.37 -2.18
CA VAL A 401 -8.80 1.12 -0.92
C VAL A 401 -9.86 2.21 -0.80
N GLY A 402 -10.58 2.54 -1.88
CA GLY A 402 -11.72 3.46 -1.84
C GLY A 402 -12.87 2.97 -0.97
N VAL A 403 -12.97 1.66 -0.72
CA VAL A 403 -13.99 1.06 0.15
C VAL A 403 -13.42 0.48 1.44
N THR A 404 -12.10 0.25 1.54
CA THR A 404 -11.47 -0.23 2.77
C THR A 404 -10.99 0.90 3.68
N MET A 405 -10.62 2.07 3.13
CA MET A 405 -10.13 3.23 3.89
C MET A 405 -11.19 4.32 4.11
N SER A 406 -12.42 4.07 3.67
CA SER A 406 -13.57 4.95 3.88
C SER A 406 -14.40 4.44 5.05
N PRO A 407 -15.28 5.27 5.65
CA PRO A 407 -16.21 4.82 6.67
C PRO A 407 -16.99 3.55 6.28
N GLY A 408 -17.30 2.71 7.26
CA GLY A 408 -17.98 1.42 7.09
C GLY A 408 -17.06 0.23 6.80
N LYS A 409 -15.83 0.46 6.31
CA LYS A 409 -14.71 -0.50 6.26
C LYS A 409 -15.14 -1.95 5.95
N ASP A 410 -15.08 -2.86 6.91
CA ASP A 410 -15.37 -4.29 6.73
C ASP A 410 -16.85 -4.57 6.47
N GLU A 411 -17.78 -3.81 7.07
CA GLU A 411 -19.22 -3.90 6.78
C GLU A 411 -19.51 -3.56 5.31
N THR A 412 -18.84 -2.54 4.75
CA THR A 412 -18.91 -2.22 3.33
C THR A 412 -18.40 -3.39 2.48
N ILE A 413 -17.31 -4.05 2.90
CA ILE A 413 -16.81 -5.22 2.17
C ILE A 413 -17.77 -6.42 2.28
N GLU A 414 -18.35 -6.70 3.45
CA GLU A 414 -19.39 -7.72 3.59
C GLU A 414 -20.54 -7.46 2.63
N ASN A 415 -20.96 -6.20 2.50
CA ASN A 415 -22.05 -5.83 1.63
C ASN A 415 -21.70 -6.02 0.14
N ILE A 416 -20.46 -5.69 -0.29
CA ILE A 416 -19.99 -6.00 -1.65
C ILE A 416 -19.96 -7.50 -1.90
N ILE A 417 -19.50 -8.29 -0.93
CA ILE A 417 -19.47 -9.75 -1.05
C ILE A 417 -20.90 -10.29 -1.21
N ARG A 418 -21.83 -9.83 -0.37
CA ARG A 418 -23.23 -10.23 -0.44
C ARG A 418 -23.89 -9.81 -1.76
N LEU A 419 -23.59 -8.63 -2.29
CA LEU A 419 -24.04 -8.24 -3.64
C LEU A 419 -23.57 -9.23 -4.70
N VAL A 420 -22.31 -9.66 -4.65
CA VAL A 420 -21.79 -10.66 -5.59
C VAL A 420 -22.44 -12.03 -5.36
N GLN A 421 -22.75 -12.41 -4.12
CA GLN A 421 -23.50 -13.64 -3.82
C GLN A 421 -24.92 -13.58 -4.38
N ASP A 422 -25.66 -12.50 -4.13
CA ASP A 422 -27.01 -12.26 -4.65
C ASP A 422 -27.01 -12.32 -6.20
N LEU A 423 -25.99 -11.76 -6.86
CA LEU A 423 -25.83 -11.84 -8.32
C LEU A 423 -25.59 -13.26 -8.85
N ASN A 424 -25.01 -14.17 -8.05
CA ASN A 424 -24.80 -15.56 -8.48
C ASN A 424 -26.11 -16.37 -8.57
N GLU A 425 -27.24 -15.84 -8.08
CA GLU A 425 -28.56 -16.41 -8.37
C GLU A 425 -29.00 -16.15 -9.83
N TRP A 426 -28.44 -15.12 -10.47
CA TRP A 426 -28.78 -14.69 -11.83
C TRP A 426 -27.73 -15.09 -12.87
N THR A 427 -26.45 -14.86 -12.55
CA THR A 427 -25.34 -15.07 -13.49
C THR A 427 -24.02 -15.27 -12.77
N LYS A 428 -22.98 -15.74 -13.48
CA LYS A 428 -21.68 -15.92 -12.84
C LYS A 428 -21.07 -14.57 -12.48
N PHE A 429 -20.86 -14.33 -11.19
CA PHE A 429 -20.22 -13.13 -10.69
C PHE A 429 -19.10 -13.45 -9.70
N VAL A 430 -18.01 -12.68 -9.72
CA VAL A 430 -16.87 -12.83 -8.81
C VAL A 430 -16.36 -11.47 -8.33
N LEU A 431 -15.60 -11.46 -7.24
CA LEU A 431 -14.85 -10.29 -6.79
C LEU A 431 -13.36 -10.61 -6.59
N CYS A 432 -12.52 -9.60 -6.78
CA CYS A 432 -11.08 -9.66 -6.56
C CYS A 432 -10.59 -8.36 -5.91
N PRO A 433 -10.05 -8.41 -4.68
CA PRO A 433 -9.43 -7.23 -4.08
C PRO A 433 -8.15 -6.86 -4.83
N MET A 434 -7.99 -5.58 -5.14
CA MET A 434 -6.81 -5.02 -5.81
C MET A 434 -5.64 -4.85 -4.83
N ARG A 435 -5.12 -5.99 -4.33
CA ARG A 435 -4.06 -6.05 -3.31
C ARG A 435 -2.85 -5.19 -3.68
N GLY A 436 -2.33 -4.43 -2.71
CA GLY A 436 -1.31 -3.39 -2.90
C GLY A 436 0.08 -3.91 -3.29
N HIS A 437 0.88 -4.30 -2.30
CA HIS A 437 2.27 -4.75 -2.49
C HIS A 437 2.37 -6.10 -3.21
N PHE A 438 3.49 -6.37 -3.87
CA PHE A 438 3.66 -7.57 -4.70
C PHE A 438 3.47 -8.89 -3.95
N ASN A 439 3.75 -8.92 -2.64
CA ASN A 439 3.62 -10.11 -1.82
C ASN A 439 2.75 -9.95 -0.57
N VAL A 440 1.90 -8.91 -0.49
CA VAL A 440 0.96 -8.77 0.65
C VAL A 440 0.01 -9.96 0.77
N THR A 441 -0.33 -10.60 -0.36
CA THR A 441 -1.10 -11.86 -0.34
C THR A 441 -0.28 -13.01 0.24
N GLY A 442 1.02 -13.08 -0.03
CA GLY A 442 1.90 -14.10 0.52
C GLY A 442 2.08 -13.94 2.01
N ALA A 443 2.33 -12.72 2.48
CA ALA A 443 2.42 -12.41 3.91
C ALA A 443 1.15 -12.86 4.67
N CYS A 444 -0.04 -12.58 4.13
CA CYS A 444 -1.28 -13.08 4.70
C CYS A 444 -1.37 -14.61 4.70
N ASN A 445 -1.01 -15.25 3.58
CA ASN A 445 -1.16 -16.69 3.47
C ASN A 445 -0.22 -17.41 4.45
N VAL A 446 1.04 -16.95 4.56
CA VAL A 446 2.02 -17.50 5.52
C VAL A 446 1.50 -17.39 6.95
N SER A 447 1.06 -16.19 7.32
CA SER A 447 0.45 -15.96 8.64
C SER A 447 -0.74 -16.89 8.87
N LEU A 448 -1.62 -17.07 7.88
CA LEU A 448 -2.78 -17.95 8.00
C LEU A 448 -2.39 -19.42 8.24
N TRP A 449 -1.46 -19.97 7.46
CA TRP A 449 -1.15 -21.41 7.57
C TRP A 449 -0.25 -21.73 8.78
N MET A 450 0.52 -20.77 9.30
CA MET A 450 1.34 -20.98 10.50
C MET A 450 0.63 -20.63 11.80
N THR A 451 -0.26 -19.64 11.78
CA THR A 451 -0.86 -19.06 13.01
C THR A 451 -2.37 -19.26 13.11
N GLY A 452 -3.04 -19.53 11.99
CA GLY A 452 -4.49 -19.50 11.86
C GLY A 452 -5.08 -18.12 11.52
N TYR A 453 -4.28 -17.05 11.51
CA TYR A 453 -4.72 -15.66 11.35
C TYR A 453 -3.89 -14.89 10.32
N ALA A 454 -4.50 -13.97 9.56
CA ALA A 454 -3.86 -13.36 8.38
C ALA A 454 -2.94 -12.17 8.68
N PHE A 455 -3.12 -11.49 9.81
CA PHE A 455 -2.39 -10.30 10.24
C PHE A 455 -2.71 -10.02 11.71
N GLY A 456 -2.01 -9.06 12.34
CA GLY A 456 -2.19 -8.70 13.74
C GLY A 456 -2.25 -9.89 14.70
N VAL A 457 -1.15 -10.64 14.80
CA VAL A 457 -1.06 -11.88 15.59
C VAL A 457 -0.18 -11.66 16.82
N ASP A 458 -0.76 -11.83 18.00
CA ASP A 458 -0.10 -11.71 19.29
C ASP A 458 0.42 -13.05 19.81
N TYR A 459 1.63 -13.02 20.37
CA TYR A 459 2.28 -14.17 21.01
C TYR A 459 2.62 -13.94 22.50
N MET A 460 2.15 -12.85 23.14
CA MET A 460 2.46 -12.58 24.56
C MET A 460 2.14 -13.78 25.47
N ARG A 461 1.06 -14.50 25.16
CA ARG A 461 0.63 -15.70 25.92
C ARG A 461 1.22 -17.03 25.43
N LYS A 462 2.23 -16.99 24.55
CA LYS A 462 2.92 -18.17 23.98
C LYS A 462 2.05 -19.06 23.09
N PHE A 463 0.90 -18.56 22.66
CA PHE A 463 0.07 -19.13 21.60
C PHE A 463 -0.56 -17.97 20.79
N PRO A 464 -0.86 -18.16 19.50
CA PRO A 464 -1.34 -17.08 18.66
C PRO A 464 -2.72 -16.60 19.11
N ARG A 465 -2.87 -15.28 19.24
CA ARG A 465 -4.15 -14.60 19.45
C ARG A 465 -4.33 -13.53 18.39
N HIS A 466 -5.58 -13.24 18.05
CA HIS A 466 -5.91 -12.29 17.00
C HIS A 466 -7.17 -11.50 17.34
N ASP A 467 -7.04 -10.20 17.21
CA ASP A 467 -8.08 -9.18 17.37
C ASP A 467 -7.56 -7.92 16.67
N PRO A 468 -8.06 -7.61 15.46
CA PRO A 468 -7.61 -6.43 14.70
C PRO A 468 -7.80 -5.10 15.42
N ALA A 469 -8.73 -5.04 16.38
CA ALA A 469 -9.00 -3.86 17.19
C ALA A 469 -7.96 -3.65 18.30
N ILE A 470 -7.01 -4.58 18.48
CA ILE A 470 -6.01 -4.54 19.55
C ILE A 470 -4.61 -4.72 18.99
N TRP A 471 -4.37 -5.75 18.17
CA TRP A 471 -3.03 -6.20 17.81
C TRP A 471 -2.59 -5.79 16.40
N THR A 472 -3.12 -4.70 15.87
CA THR A 472 -2.65 -4.14 14.59
C THR A 472 -1.67 -3.00 14.83
N VAL A 473 -0.82 -2.74 13.83
CA VAL A 473 0.23 -1.72 13.93
C VAL A 473 -0.31 -0.35 14.33
N THR A 474 -1.47 0.06 13.81
CA THR A 474 -2.06 1.36 14.15
C THR A 474 -2.51 1.38 15.59
N GLU A 475 -3.24 0.36 16.06
CA GLU A 475 -3.74 0.30 17.44
C GLU A 475 -2.60 0.28 18.45
N LEU A 476 -1.65 -0.64 18.27
CA LEU A 476 -0.53 -0.82 19.19
C LEU A 476 0.34 0.44 19.30
N LEU A 477 0.59 1.11 18.17
CA LEU A 477 1.38 2.34 18.17
C LEU A 477 0.58 3.52 18.69
N SER A 478 -0.68 3.71 18.30
CA SER A 478 -1.50 4.83 18.80
C SER A 478 -1.68 4.75 20.32
N ASN A 479 -1.87 3.55 20.87
CA ASN A 479 -2.00 3.33 22.31
C ASN A 479 -0.66 3.33 23.08
N GLY A 480 0.48 3.22 22.36
CA GLY A 480 1.81 3.16 22.97
C GLY A 480 2.06 1.84 23.72
N ASP A 481 1.47 0.74 23.25
CA ASP A 481 1.49 -0.56 23.92
C ASP A 481 2.83 -1.30 23.77
N VAL A 482 3.58 -0.99 22.70
CA VAL A 482 4.82 -1.68 22.32
C VAL A 482 6.05 -0.87 22.72
N ASP A 483 7.13 -1.56 23.12
CA ASP A 483 8.35 -0.92 23.65
C ASP A 483 9.59 -1.09 22.75
N ALA A 484 9.47 -1.80 21.63
CA ALA A 484 10.44 -1.84 20.55
C ALA A 484 9.76 -2.26 19.23
N ALA A 485 10.39 -1.99 18.09
CA ALA A 485 9.89 -2.43 16.79
C ALA A 485 10.99 -2.97 15.88
N LEU A 486 10.68 -4.04 15.14
CA LEU A 486 11.41 -4.51 13.96
C LEU A 486 10.54 -4.25 12.72
N ILE A 487 11.06 -3.42 11.82
CA ILE A 487 10.40 -3.04 10.57
C ILE A 487 11.13 -3.68 9.41
N VAL A 488 10.44 -4.52 8.64
CA VAL A 488 11.02 -5.26 7.50
C VAL A 488 10.27 -4.93 6.22
N ALA A 489 11.00 -4.43 5.21
CA ALA A 489 10.48 -4.14 3.87
C ALA A 489 9.20 -3.26 3.88
N SER A 490 9.19 -2.25 4.75
CA SER A 490 8.08 -1.34 4.98
C SER A 490 8.56 0.01 5.49
N ASP A 491 7.70 1.01 5.39
CA ASP A 491 8.01 2.41 5.73
C ASP A 491 6.85 3.05 6.51
N PRO A 492 6.56 2.57 7.74
CA PRO A 492 5.45 3.06 8.55
C PRO A 492 5.49 4.57 8.82
N LEU A 493 6.67 5.18 8.99
CA LEU A 493 6.75 6.62 9.28
C LEU A 493 6.23 7.48 8.11
N ALA A 494 6.32 6.97 6.87
CA ALA A 494 5.76 7.63 5.70
C ALA A 494 4.27 7.34 5.47
N HIS A 495 3.71 6.37 6.18
CA HIS A 495 2.47 5.69 5.80
C HIS A 495 1.48 5.49 6.95
N LEU A 496 1.82 5.80 8.19
CA LEU A 496 0.91 5.73 9.32
C LEU A 496 0.41 7.13 9.69
N PRO A 497 -0.79 7.23 10.28
CA PRO A 497 -1.27 8.49 10.85
C PRO A 497 -0.28 9.04 11.87
N LYS A 498 -0.33 10.35 12.08
CA LYS A 498 0.59 11.10 12.96
C LYS A 498 0.82 10.44 14.31
N GLU A 499 -0.26 10.06 15.01
CA GLU A 499 -0.21 9.54 16.37
C GLU A 499 0.59 8.23 16.47
N ALA A 500 0.29 7.26 15.61
CA ALA A 500 1.05 6.02 15.51
C ALA A 500 2.52 6.27 15.12
N ALA A 501 2.76 7.18 14.17
CA ALA A 501 4.11 7.56 13.75
C ALA A 501 4.92 8.23 14.89
N GLU A 502 4.29 9.10 15.68
CA GLU A 502 4.90 9.76 16.84
C GLU A 502 5.31 8.77 17.92
N ASN A 503 4.48 7.77 18.21
CA ASN A 503 4.81 6.75 19.21
C ASN A 503 5.87 5.77 18.70
N LEU A 504 5.88 5.42 17.41
CA LEU A 504 6.97 4.64 16.81
C LEU A 504 8.33 5.35 16.96
N ALA A 505 8.36 6.69 16.82
CA ALA A 505 9.58 7.48 16.97
C ALA A 505 10.12 7.55 18.41
N LYS A 506 9.34 7.15 19.42
CA LYS A 506 9.73 7.19 20.85
C LYS A 506 10.36 5.89 21.35
N ILE A 507 10.28 4.81 20.57
CA ILE A 507 10.77 3.48 20.95
C ILE A 507 11.99 3.09 20.12
N PRO A 508 12.84 2.15 20.58
CA PRO A 508 13.92 1.61 19.76
C PRO A 508 13.37 0.88 18.52
N VAL A 509 13.84 1.29 17.34
CA VAL A 509 13.42 0.72 16.05
C VAL A 509 14.61 0.06 15.34
N VAL A 510 14.45 -1.20 14.95
CA VAL A 510 15.32 -1.92 14.02
C VAL A 510 14.66 -1.88 12.64
N VAL A 511 15.40 -1.48 11.60
CA VAL A 511 14.91 -1.43 10.22
C VAL A 511 15.75 -2.34 9.34
N VAL A 512 15.09 -3.24 8.62
CA VAL A 512 15.68 -4.04 7.53
C VAL A 512 15.04 -3.60 6.24
N ASP A 513 15.79 -2.86 5.43
CA ASP A 513 15.30 -2.37 4.15
C ASP A 513 16.45 -2.22 3.15
N PRO A 514 16.21 -2.44 1.85
CA PRO A 514 17.17 -2.11 0.83
C PRO A 514 17.62 -0.63 0.85
N LYS A 515 16.72 0.33 0.97
CA LYS A 515 17.05 1.76 0.83
C LYS A 515 16.78 2.52 2.11
N PHE A 516 17.46 3.65 2.30
CA PHE A 516 17.06 4.58 3.34
C PHE A 516 15.69 5.17 2.99
N ASN A 517 14.71 4.87 3.83
CA ASN A 517 13.35 5.35 3.74
C ASN A 517 13.04 6.30 4.91
N VAL A 518 11.83 6.83 5.00
CA VAL A 518 11.49 7.81 6.06
C VAL A 518 11.60 7.17 7.44
N THR A 519 11.24 5.89 7.57
CA THR A 519 11.37 5.11 8.82
C THR A 519 12.83 4.89 9.23
N ALA A 520 13.76 4.78 8.29
CA ALA A 520 15.19 4.66 8.59
C ALA A 520 15.73 5.87 9.38
N THR A 521 15.11 7.04 9.26
CA THR A 521 15.53 8.27 9.97
C THR A 521 15.43 8.18 11.49
N ILE A 522 14.53 7.32 12.01
CA ILE A 522 14.31 7.10 13.44
C ILE A 522 14.93 5.78 13.93
N ALA A 523 15.57 5.02 13.04
CA ALA A 523 16.14 3.74 13.38
C ALA A 523 17.25 3.87 14.44
N GLN A 524 17.25 2.93 15.37
CA GLN A 524 18.35 2.67 16.28
C GLN A 524 19.37 1.72 15.63
N VAL A 525 18.89 0.77 14.82
CA VAL A 525 19.70 -0.11 13.98
C VAL A 525 19.08 -0.17 12.59
N PHE A 526 19.88 0.06 11.55
CA PHE A 526 19.50 -0.13 10.15
C PHE A 526 20.40 -1.21 9.53
N ILE A 527 19.80 -2.21 8.89
CA ILE A 527 20.51 -3.29 8.20
C ILE A 527 20.07 -3.31 6.73
N PRO A 528 20.98 -3.06 5.76
CA PRO A 528 20.63 -3.12 4.36
C PRO A 528 20.35 -4.57 3.92
N SER A 529 19.31 -4.76 3.11
CA SER A 529 18.97 -6.07 2.54
C SER A 529 18.84 -6.08 1.02
N SER A 530 18.91 -7.28 0.43
CA SER A 530 18.77 -7.49 -1.01
C SER A 530 17.32 -7.30 -1.50
N PHE A 531 17.12 -6.81 -2.72
CA PHE A 531 15.81 -6.77 -3.36
C PHE A 531 15.33 -8.16 -3.81
N VAL A 532 14.27 -8.67 -3.20
CA VAL A 532 13.55 -9.86 -3.70
C VAL A 532 12.97 -9.58 -5.09
N GLY A 533 13.26 -10.46 -6.05
CA GLY A 533 12.88 -10.33 -7.47
C GLY A 533 13.84 -9.52 -8.33
N ILE A 534 14.96 -9.04 -7.77
CA ILE A 534 16.05 -8.39 -8.51
C ILE A 534 17.38 -9.02 -8.13
N GLU A 535 17.73 -9.00 -6.84
CA GLU A 535 19.02 -9.45 -6.30
C GLU A 535 18.92 -10.85 -5.64
N LYS A 536 17.70 -11.25 -5.27
CA LYS A 536 17.39 -12.51 -4.59
C LYS A 536 16.12 -13.13 -5.15
N GLU A 537 16.10 -14.46 -5.31
CA GLU A 537 14.89 -15.21 -5.64
C GLU A 537 14.02 -15.45 -4.40
N GLY A 538 12.75 -15.80 -4.60
CA GLY A 538 11.84 -16.09 -3.49
C GLY A 538 10.43 -16.31 -4.01
N SER A 539 9.52 -16.79 -3.16
CA SER A 539 8.15 -17.07 -3.60
C SER A 539 7.22 -15.92 -3.24
N ALA A 540 6.32 -15.56 -4.15
CA ALA A 540 5.34 -14.48 -3.94
C ALA A 540 3.95 -14.83 -4.48
N TYR A 541 2.91 -14.24 -3.89
CA TYR A 541 1.52 -14.47 -4.28
C TYR A 541 0.89 -13.23 -4.90
N ARG A 542 0.35 -13.38 -6.11
CA ARG A 542 -0.40 -12.33 -6.81
C ARG A 542 -1.73 -12.05 -6.09
N MET A 543 -2.36 -10.92 -6.37
CA MET A 543 -3.64 -10.50 -5.76
C MET A 543 -4.78 -11.55 -5.83
N ASP A 544 -4.73 -12.46 -6.81
CA ASP A 544 -5.70 -13.53 -7.04
C ASP A 544 -5.28 -14.88 -6.42
N GLY A 545 -4.22 -14.92 -5.62
CA GLY A 545 -3.75 -16.11 -4.91
C GLY A 545 -2.85 -17.03 -5.75
N VAL A 546 -2.49 -16.65 -6.97
CA VAL A 546 -1.52 -17.41 -7.78
C VAL A 546 -0.11 -17.20 -7.23
N SER A 547 0.56 -18.29 -6.86
CA SER A 547 1.97 -18.30 -6.45
C SER A 547 2.88 -18.23 -7.68
N LEU A 548 3.90 -17.38 -7.61
CA LEU A 548 4.93 -17.19 -8.62
C LEU A 548 6.30 -17.13 -7.95
N ARG A 549 7.31 -17.76 -8.56
CA ARG A 549 8.70 -17.68 -8.09
C ARG A 549 9.38 -16.46 -8.71
N MET A 550 9.82 -15.54 -7.86
CA MET A 550 10.62 -14.37 -8.22
C MET A 550 12.00 -14.82 -8.67
N LYS A 551 12.60 -14.11 -9.64
CA LYS A 551 13.93 -14.44 -10.17
C LYS A 551 14.99 -13.53 -9.57
N LYS A 552 16.18 -14.06 -9.36
CA LYS A 552 17.42 -13.28 -9.25
C LYS A 552 17.84 -12.87 -10.66
N VAL A 553 18.01 -11.57 -10.87
CA VAL A 553 18.35 -10.92 -12.16
C VAL A 553 19.80 -10.46 -12.16
N VAL A 554 20.27 -9.92 -11.04
CA VAL A 554 21.65 -9.46 -10.82
C VAL A 554 22.12 -9.90 -9.43
N ASP A 555 23.42 -9.77 -9.14
CA ASP A 555 23.96 -9.99 -7.80
C ASP A 555 23.69 -8.78 -6.89
N PRO A 556 23.45 -8.97 -5.57
CA PRO A 556 23.42 -7.87 -4.62
C PRO A 556 24.80 -7.21 -4.51
N PRO A 557 24.86 -5.95 -4.01
CA PRO A 557 26.13 -5.35 -3.62
C PRO A 557 26.90 -6.20 -2.61
N GLU A 558 28.23 -6.13 -2.65
CA GLU A 558 29.11 -6.91 -1.75
C GLU A 558 28.77 -6.65 -0.28
N GLY A 559 28.64 -7.72 0.51
CA GLY A 559 28.30 -7.66 1.93
C GLY A 559 26.82 -7.44 2.26
N VAL A 560 25.96 -7.20 1.27
CA VAL A 560 24.50 -7.08 1.47
C VAL A 560 23.85 -8.46 1.38
N LEU A 561 23.25 -8.90 2.49
CA LEU A 561 22.56 -10.19 2.59
C LEU A 561 21.07 -10.08 2.22
N SER A 562 20.43 -11.22 1.99
CA SER A 562 18.98 -11.29 1.83
C SER A 562 18.23 -11.14 3.14
N ASP A 563 16.95 -10.74 3.07
CA ASP A 563 16.08 -10.64 4.25
C ASP A 563 16.06 -11.96 5.04
N GLU A 564 16.02 -13.10 4.35
CA GLU A 564 16.06 -14.45 4.93
C GLU A 564 17.34 -14.67 5.76
N GLU A 565 18.51 -14.32 5.21
CA GLU A 565 19.79 -14.51 5.89
C GLU A 565 19.92 -13.60 7.11
N ILE A 566 19.51 -12.33 6.97
CA ILE A 566 19.49 -11.36 8.08
C ILE A 566 18.57 -11.84 9.21
N LEU A 567 17.35 -12.27 8.87
CA LEU A 567 16.38 -12.76 9.85
C LEU A 567 16.83 -14.06 10.51
N SER A 568 17.51 -14.94 9.77
CA SER A 568 18.08 -16.18 10.32
C SER A 568 19.15 -15.89 11.36
N LEU A 569 20.09 -14.98 11.04
CA LEU A 569 21.14 -14.54 11.98
C LEU A 569 20.53 -13.87 13.22
N LEU A 570 19.52 -13.02 13.02
CA LEU A 570 18.81 -12.35 14.11
C LEU A 570 18.10 -13.36 15.02
N LEU A 571 17.42 -14.36 14.43
CA LEU A 571 16.74 -15.41 15.15
C LEU A 571 17.71 -16.27 15.99
N GLU A 572 18.83 -16.69 15.41
CA GLU A 572 19.89 -17.42 16.12
C GLU A 572 20.44 -16.60 17.30
N LYS A 573 20.71 -15.31 17.09
CA LYS A 573 21.22 -14.43 18.14
C LYS A 573 20.20 -14.19 19.26
N VAL A 574 18.92 -14.03 18.92
CA VAL A 574 17.85 -13.90 19.93
C VAL A 574 17.68 -15.19 20.74
N ARG A 575 17.82 -16.38 20.12
CA ARG A 575 17.83 -17.66 20.84
C ARG A 575 18.96 -17.74 21.85
N GLU A 576 20.18 -17.37 21.44
CA GLU A 576 21.34 -17.30 22.32
C GLU A 576 21.08 -16.40 23.53
N LEU A 577 20.57 -15.18 23.29
CA LEU A 577 20.29 -14.21 24.35
C LEU A 577 19.14 -14.62 25.29
N ARG A 578 18.15 -15.38 24.80
CA ARG A 578 17.02 -15.87 25.62
C ARG A 578 17.25 -17.26 26.22
N GLY A 579 18.36 -17.92 25.91
CA GLY A 579 18.67 -19.27 26.37
C GLY A 579 17.67 -20.33 25.86
N ALA A 580 17.17 -20.15 24.64
CA ALA A 580 16.12 -20.96 24.02
C ALA A 580 16.64 -21.97 22.99
#